data_AF-A0A971GYH6-F1
#
_entry.id   AF-A0A971GYH6-F1
#
_cell.length_a   1.000
_cell.length_b   1.000
_cell.length_c   1.000
_cell.angle_alpha   90.00
_cell.angle_beta   90.00
_cell.angle_gamma   90.00
#
_symmetry.space_group_name_H-M   'P 1'
#
loop_
_entity.id
_entity.type
_entity.pdbx_description
1 polymer ?
#
loop_
_entity_poly.entity_id
_entity_poly.type
_entity_poly.pdbx_seq_one_letter_code
_entity_poly.pdbx_strand_id
1 'polypeptide(L)'
;MAEAHARGVAVVMGPVGGYDEGAAAELALRFVLANPSVDVAISGMSTREQVEANCASVDAGPLSASEVELVNRLVAENKALADLYCTGCGYCLPCPQGRMS
;
A
#
# COMPACT_ATOMS: atom_id res chain seq x y z
N MET A 1 -4.08 -5.57 -10.51
CA MET A 1 -4.69 -6.49 -9.52
C MET A 1 -5.77 -7.35 -10.16
N ALA A 2 -6.81 -6.78 -10.78
CA ALA A 2 -7.85 -7.56 -11.49
C ALA A 2 -7.30 -8.62 -12.46
N GLU A 3 -6.30 -8.28 -13.28
CA GLU A 3 -5.68 -9.25 -14.20
C GLU A 3 -4.93 -10.37 -13.47
N ALA A 4 -4.15 -10.05 -12.43
CA ALA A 4 -3.41 -11.05 -11.65
C ALA A 4 -4.37 -12.01 -10.92
N HIS A 5 -5.44 -11.47 -10.33
CA HIS A 5 -6.50 -12.24 -9.70
C HIS A 5 -7.17 -13.18 -10.72
N ALA A 6 -7.54 -12.66 -11.90
CA ALA A 6 -8.13 -13.47 -12.97
C ALA A 6 -7.20 -14.59 -13.49
N ARG A 7 -5.88 -14.45 -13.32
CA ARG A 7 -4.86 -15.42 -13.73
C ARG A 7 -4.41 -16.36 -12.60
N GLY A 8 -4.92 -16.20 -11.38
CA GLY A 8 -4.61 -17.08 -10.25
C GLY A 8 -4.67 -16.38 -8.90
N VAL A 9 -3.61 -15.63 -8.56
CA VAL A 9 -3.47 -14.97 -7.25
C VAL A 9 -2.90 -13.57 -7.44
N ALA A 10 -3.54 -12.58 -6.82
CA ALA A 10 -3.06 -11.22 -6.69
C ALA A 10 -2.50 -10.98 -5.28
N VAL A 11 -1.19 -10.77 -5.21
CA VAL A 11 -0.47 -10.47 -3.97
C VAL A 11 -0.03 -9.02 -3.95
N VAL A 12 -0.27 -8.33 -2.83
CA VAL A 12 0.29 -7.00 -2.55
C VAL A 12 1.28 -7.12 -1.40
N MET A 13 2.52 -6.69 -1.62
CA MET A 13 3.59 -6.73 -0.63
C MET A 13 3.91 -5.31 -0.14
N GLY A 14 4.21 -5.18 1.16
CA GLY A 14 4.60 -3.92 1.79
C GLY A 14 3.50 -2.87 1.86
N PRO A 15 2.22 -3.23 2.13
CA PRO A 15 1.12 -2.27 2.13
C PRO A 15 1.33 -1.15 3.16
N VAL A 16 2.03 -1.42 4.27
CA VAL A 16 2.25 -0.49 5.37
C VAL A 16 3.44 0.47 5.10
N GLY A 17 4.20 0.30 4.02
CA GLY A 17 5.18 1.32 3.57
C GLY A 17 6.27 1.73 4.56
N GLY A 18 6.54 0.92 5.60
CA GLY A 18 7.54 1.22 6.64
C GLY A 18 7.00 1.96 7.88
N TYR A 19 5.69 2.15 8.00
CA TYR A 19 5.08 2.54 9.28
C TYR A 19 5.10 1.35 10.25
N ASP A 20 5.53 1.58 11.49
CA ASP A 20 5.59 0.49 12.47
C ASP A 20 4.21 0.13 13.03
N GLU A 21 3.36 1.12 13.31
CA GLU A 21 2.03 0.94 13.92
C GLU A 21 1.17 2.22 13.81
N GLY A 22 -0.11 2.13 14.19
CA GLY A 22 -1.03 3.26 14.29
C GLY A 22 -1.92 3.47 13.06
N ALA A 23 -2.63 4.61 13.05
CA ALA A 23 -3.72 4.86 12.10
C ALA A 23 -3.30 4.74 10.62
N ALA A 24 -2.07 5.13 10.28
CA ALA A 24 -1.57 5.01 8.91
C ALA A 24 -1.38 3.54 8.47
N ALA A 25 -0.83 2.70 9.35
CA ALA A 25 -0.65 1.26 9.10
C ALA A 25 -1.99 0.54 8.98
N GLU A 26 -2.92 0.86 9.89
CA GLU A 26 -4.28 0.34 9.88
C GLU A 26 -5.01 0.67 8.57
N LEU A 27 -5.05 1.96 8.21
CA LEU A 27 -5.71 2.43 6.99
C LEU A 27 -5.10 1.80 5.75
N ALA A 28 -3.77 1.69 5.69
CA ALA A 28 -3.09 1.13 4.53
C ALA A 28 -3.41 -0.35 4.31
N LEU A 29 -3.42 -1.15 5.39
CA LEU A 29 -3.74 -2.57 5.30
C LEU A 29 -5.21 -2.79 4.91
N ARG A 30 -6.14 -2.08 5.57
CA ARG A 30 -7.58 -2.14 5.26
C ARG A 30 -7.89 -1.63 3.84
N PHE A 31 -7.19 -0.59 3.37
CA PHE A 31 -7.34 -0.07 2.01
C PHE A 31 -6.98 -1.11 0.94
N VAL A 32 -5.85 -1.80 1.11
CA VAL A 32 -5.42 -2.83 0.17
C VAL A 32 -6.39 -4.00 0.15
N LEU A 33 -6.85 -4.45 1.31
CA LEU A 33 -7.80 -5.55 1.43
C LEU A 33 -9.23 -5.19 1.02
N ALA A 34 -9.57 -3.90 0.94
CA ALA A 34 -10.86 -3.45 0.41
C ALA A 34 -11.00 -3.67 -1.11
N ASN A 35 -9.88 -3.93 -1.81
CA ASN A 35 -9.92 -4.25 -3.24
C ASN A 35 -10.31 -5.73 -3.44
N PRO A 36 -11.46 -6.04 -4.07
CA PRO A 36 -11.90 -7.42 -4.26
C PRO A 36 -11.01 -8.24 -5.19
N SER A 37 -10.07 -7.61 -5.90
CA SER A 37 -9.07 -8.29 -6.74
C SER A 37 -7.72 -8.48 -6.02
N VAL A 38 -7.66 -8.37 -4.70
CA VAL A 38 -6.48 -8.69 -3.89
C VAL A 38 -6.79 -9.93 -3.06
N ASP A 39 -5.97 -10.96 -3.20
CA ASP A 39 -6.14 -12.23 -2.49
C ASP A 39 -5.30 -12.28 -1.21
N VAL A 40 -4.10 -11.69 -1.25
CA VAL A 40 -3.13 -11.73 -0.14
C VAL A 40 -2.43 -10.39 0.02
N ALA A 41 -2.36 -9.90 1.26
CA ALA A 41 -1.51 -8.78 1.65
C ALA A 41 -0.37 -9.26 2.56
N ILE A 42 0.88 -8.94 2.21
CA ILE A 42 2.06 -9.33 2.98
C ILE A 42 2.66 -8.07 3.63
N SER A 43 2.50 -7.96 4.95
CA SER A 43 3.07 -6.88 5.76
C SER A 43 4.39 -7.33 6.40
N GLY A 44 5.43 -6.51 6.29
CA GLY A 44 6.70 -6.75 6.98
C GLY A 44 6.59 -6.33 8.44
N MET A 45 6.97 -7.22 9.36
CA MET A 45 6.84 -7.01 10.81
C MET A 45 8.09 -7.53 11.50
N SER A 46 8.57 -6.79 12.51
CA SER A 46 9.76 -7.12 13.30
C SER A 46 9.43 -7.43 14.76
N THR A 47 8.24 -7.05 15.23
CA THR A 47 7.80 -7.33 16.60
C THR A 47 6.43 -8.00 16.63
N ARG A 48 6.07 -8.58 17.79
CA ARG A 48 4.78 -9.23 17.98
C ARG A 48 3.64 -8.23 18.05
N GLU A 49 3.89 -7.07 18.63
CA GLU A 49 2.92 -5.98 18.77
C GLU A 49 2.43 -5.51 17.40
N GLN A 50 3.34 -5.45 16.41
CA GLN A 50 2.98 -5.15 15.02
C GLN A 50 2.07 -6.21 14.39
N VAL A 51 2.29 -7.50 14.72
CA VAL A 51 1.41 -8.59 14.27
C VAL A 51 0.02 -8.42 14.86
N GLU A 52 -0.07 -8.22 16.17
CA GLU A 52 -1.35 -8.06 16.88
C GLU A 52 -2.11 -6.81 16.38
N ALA A 53 -1.42 -5.70 16.17
CA ALA A 53 -2.01 -4.48 15.63
C ALA A 53 -2.52 -4.65 14.18
N ASN A 54 -1.75 -5.32 13.32
CA ASN A 54 -2.17 -5.60 11.94
C ASN A 54 -3.38 -6.55 11.90
N CYS A 55 -3.41 -7.59 12.74
CA CYS A 55 -4.57 -8.47 12.85
C CYS A 55 -5.81 -7.69 13.31
N ALA A 56 -5.70 -6.89 14.38
CA ALA A 56 -6.80 -6.07 14.88
C ALA A 56 -7.33 -5.09 13.82
N SER A 57 -6.43 -4.53 12.99
CA SER A 57 -6.80 -3.65 11.87
C SER A 57 -7.67 -4.36 10.84
N VAL A 58 -7.35 -5.62 10.51
CA VAL A 58 -8.16 -6.42 9.58
C VAL A 58 -9.52 -6.76 10.20
N ASP A 59 -9.54 -7.12 11.49
CA ASP A 59 -10.75 -7.47 12.22
C ASP A 59 -11.72 -6.29 12.40
N ALA A 60 -11.22 -5.05 12.35
CA ALA A 60 -12.05 -3.84 12.33
C ALA A 60 -12.93 -3.71 11.08
N GLY A 61 -12.66 -4.50 10.04
CA GLY A 61 -13.47 -4.59 8.84
C GLY A 61 -13.18 -3.50 7.79
N PRO A 62 -14.06 -3.36 6.77
CA PRO A 62 -13.83 -2.44 5.66
C PRO A 62 -13.71 -0.98 6.10
N LEU A 63 -13.05 -0.16 5.28
CA LEU A 63 -13.02 1.29 5.50
C LEU A 63 -14.43 1.89 5.43
N SER A 64 -14.72 2.82 6.34
CA SER A 64 -15.89 3.69 6.28
C SER A 64 -15.83 4.63 5.09
N ALA A 65 -16.97 5.21 4.71
CA ALA A 65 -17.02 6.18 3.61
C ALA A 65 -16.09 7.39 3.85
N SER A 66 -16.01 7.89 5.08
CA SER A 66 -15.11 8.98 5.45
C SER A 66 -13.62 8.61 5.34
N GLU A 67 -13.26 7.37 5.70
CA GLU A 67 -11.89 6.88 5.54
C GLU A 67 -11.53 6.71 4.06
N VAL A 68 -12.45 6.20 3.24
CA VAL A 68 -12.26 6.11 1.79
C VAL A 68 -12.07 7.49 1.15
N GLU A 69 -12.89 8.48 1.53
CA GLU A 69 -12.73 9.87 1.06
C GLU A 69 -11.39 10.47 1.48
N LEU A 70 -10.95 10.21 2.71
CA LEU A 70 -9.63 10.64 3.20
C LEU A 70 -8.51 10.04 2.35
N VAL A 71 -8.52 8.73 2.12
CA VAL A 71 -7.48 8.05 1.31
C VAL A 71 -7.47 8.60 -0.11
N ASN A 72 -8.63 8.75 -0.75
CA ASN A 72 -8.72 9.28 -2.11
C ASN A 72 -8.16 10.71 -2.22
N ARG A 73 -8.42 11.55 -1.22
CA ARG A 73 -7.86 12.91 -1.16
C ARG A 73 -6.34 12.88 -1.06
N LEU A 74 -5.80 12.08 -0.14
CA LEU A 74 -4.34 11.94 0.04
C LEU A 74 -3.67 11.42 -1.23
N VAL A 75 -4.29 10.47 -1.94
CA VAL A 75 -3.78 9.96 -3.22
C VAL A 75 -3.79 11.06 -4.29
N ALA A 76 -4.85 11.87 -4.36
CA ALA A 76 -4.94 12.96 -5.33
C ALA A 76 -3.89 14.05 -5.06
N GLU A 77 -3.72 14.45 -3.80
CA GLU A 77 -2.74 15.47 -3.38
C GLU A 77 -1.29 15.02 -3.66
N ASN A 78 -0.99 13.73 -3.44
CA ASN A 78 0.35 13.18 -3.61
C ASN A 78 0.64 12.69 -5.03
N LYS A 79 -0.34 12.71 -5.95
CA LYS A 79 -0.17 12.21 -7.31
C LYS A 79 1.00 12.89 -8.04
N ALA A 80 1.19 14.19 -7.83
CA ALA A 80 2.27 14.94 -8.45
C ALA A 80 3.67 14.57 -7.90
N LEU A 81 3.77 14.00 -6.69
CA LEU A 81 5.04 13.56 -6.13
C LEU A 81 5.63 12.38 -6.91
N ALA A 82 4.77 11.52 -7.49
CA ALA A 82 5.22 10.39 -8.30
C ALA A 82 6.05 10.82 -9.53
N ASP A 83 5.81 12.03 -10.05
CA ASP A 83 6.54 12.57 -11.19
C ASP A 83 7.85 13.26 -10.80
N LEU A 84 8.08 13.52 -9.51
CA LEU A 84 9.24 14.27 -9.02
C LEU A 84 10.43 13.36 -8.67
N TYR A 85 10.19 12.12 -8.23
CA TYR A 85 11.25 11.28 -7.66
C TYR A 85 11.66 10.10 -8.55
N CYS A 86 12.92 9.69 -8.44
CA CYS A 86 13.42 8.42 -8.97
C CYS A 86 13.12 7.31 -7.96
N THR A 87 12.64 6.14 -8.40
CA THR A 87 12.40 5.00 -7.53
C THR A 87 13.67 4.22 -7.16
N GLY A 88 14.82 4.58 -7.74
CA GLY A 88 16.10 3.92 -7.46
C GLY A 88 16.19 2.47 -7.96
N CYS A 89 15.28 2.02 -8.83
CA CYS A 89 15.16 0.62 -9.22
C CYS A 89 16.24 0.10 -10.19
N GLY A 90 16.98 0.99 -10.86
CA GLY A 90 18.02 0.63 -11.82
C GLY A 90 17.53 0.13 -13.20
N TYR A 91 16.22 -0.08 -13.40
CA TYR A 91 15.68 -0.67 -14.63
C TYR A 91 15.82 0.17 -15.89
N CYS A 92 16.06 1.47 -15.74
CA CYS A 92 16.06 2.42 -16.85
C CYS A 92 17.42 3.07 -17.09
N LEU A 93 18.54 2.47 -16.68
CA LEU A 93 19.86 3.08 -16.85
C LEU A 93 20.33 3.08 -18.33
N PRO A 94 20.74 4.23 -18.90
CA PRO A 94 20.72 5.60 -18.34
C PRO A 94 19.30 6.20 -18.30
N CYS A 95 18.92 6.84 -17.19
CA CYS A 95 17.54 7.28 -16.95
C CYS A 95 17.04 8.23 -18.05
N PRO A 96 16.00 7.87 -18.83
CA PRO A 96 15.50 8.71 -19.92
C PRO A 96 14.84 10.00 -19.42
N GLN A 97 14.46 10.07 -18.15
CA GLN A 97 13.88 11.26 -17.52
C GLN A 97 14.94 12.14 -16.82
N GLY A 98 16.23 11.79 -16.90
CA GLY A 98 17.32 12.61 -16.33
C GLY A 98 17.36 12.67 -14.79
N ARG A 99 16.51 11.90 -14.10
CA ARG A 99 16.46 11.82 -12.63
C ARG A 99 17.50 10.81 -12.15
N MET A 100 18.74 11.25 -11.98
CA MET A 100 19.78 10.47 -11.29
C MET A 100 19.66 10.69 -9.78
N SER A 101 19.43 9.61 -9.04
CA SER A 101 19.83 9.52 -7.63
C SER A 101 21.27 9.04 -7.55
#